data_AF-A0A2W6CJ62-F1
#
_entry.id   AF-A0A2W6CJ62-F1
#
_cell.length_a   1.000
_cell.length_b   1.000
_cell.length_c   1.000
_cell.angle_alpha   90.00
_cell.angle_beta   90.00
_cell.angle_gamma   90.00
#
_symmetry.space_group_name_H-M   'P 1'
#
loop_
_entity.id
_entity.type
_entity.pdbx_description
1 polymer ?
#
loop_
_entity_poly.entity_id
_entity_poly.type
_entity_poly.pdbx_seq_one_letter_code
_entity_poly.pdbx_strand_id
1 'polypeptide(L)'
;MSVMAMEVSSATLRDIEFRLELRGYNKDDVDEFLERVAAGIELLQDRVRETAARAAQAETELSQAQSRLSDTRFQPPPRPVEPEVDDHSITRTLLLAQRTADLAVSEAHQQATEAMNRARADAGAMVAQAEEHVRRMTEEATTEMRSDIDRLVGTRAALQEDVDNLQRYLVAERTRVQSGFAEALRWVEENLPSLSPRPDMRHPNSRPAPPGTAPAQRPDADRSSSI
;
A
#
# COMPACT_ATOMS: atom_id res chain seq x y z
N MET A 1 17.21 36.55 -8.86
CA MET A 1 17.12 35.53 -7.79
C MET A 1 17.19 34.18 -8.48
N SER A 2 18.40 33.64 -8.64
CA SER A 2 18.62 32.37 -9.36
C SER A 2 18.31 31.25 -8.39
N VAL A 3 17.15 30.62 -8.56
CA VAL A 3 16.87 29.35 -7.89
C VAL A 3 17.85 28.37 -8.51
N MET A 4 18.80 27.88 -7.73
CA MET A 4 19.60 26.72 -8.14
C MET A 4 18.60 25.59 -8.35
N ALA A 5 18.27 25.32 -9.62
CA ALA A 5 17.49 24.17 -9.99
C ALA A 5 18.25 22.96 -9.47
N MET A 6 17.68 22.28 -8.48
CA MET A 6 18.09 20.94 -8.14
C MET A 6 17.81 20.10 -9.39
N GLU A 7 18.82 19.92 -10.24
CA GLU A 7 18.71 19.12 -11.46
C GLU A 7 18.63 17.64 -11.06
N VAL A 8 17.43 17.23 -10.64
CA VAL A 8 17.09 15.84 -10.43
C VAL A 8 16.87 15.23 -11.82
N SER A 9 17.94 14.70 -12.40
CA SER A 9 17.86 13.95 -13.65
C SER A 9 17.31 12.54 -13.40
N SER A 10 16.63 11.93 -14.37
CA SER A 10 16.10 10.56 -14.24
C SER A 10 17.22 9.54 -13.96
N ALA A 11 18.41 9.77 -14.50
CA ALA A 11 19.62 8.99 -14.21
C ALA A 11 20.04 9.14 -12.74
N THR A 12 20.00 10.35 -12.18
CA THR A 12 20.38 10.61 -10.79
C THR A 12 19.43 9.93 -9.81
N LEU A 13 18.13 9.85 -10.10
CA LEU A 13 17.15 9.16 -9.25
C LEU A 13 17.31 7.64 -9.24
N ARG A 14 17.77 7.05 -10.35
CA ARG A 14 18.01 5.60 -10.45
C ARG A 14 19.25 5.15 -9.66
N ASP A 15 20.20 6.05 -9.41
CA ASP A 15 21.47 5.75 -8.74
C ASP A 15 21.51 6.14 -7.24
N ILE A 16 20.38 6.54 -6.63
CA ILE A 16 20.36 6.95 -5.22
C ILE A 16 20.22 5.73 -4.31
N GLU A 17 21.25 5.47 -3.49
CA GLU A 17 21.20 4.43 -2.46
C GLU A 17 21.01 5.06 -1.06
N PHE A 18 19.93 4.69 -0.38
CA PHE A 18 19.63 5.20 0.98
C PHE A 18 20.28 4.34 2.07
N ARG A 19 20.69 4.99 3.18
CA ARG A 19 21.22 4.32 4.38
C ARG A 19 20.06 3.73 5.20
N LEU A 20 20.18 2.45 5.56
CA LEU A 20 19.18 1.72 6.35
C LEU A 20 19.27 2.09 7.84
N GLU A 21 18.20 2.67 8.39
CA GLU A 21 18.01 2.88 9.84
C GLU A 21 16.97 1.89 10.40
N LEU A 22 17.06 1.56 11.69
CA LEU A 22 16.31 0.48 12.36
C LEU A 22 14.77 0.63 12.34
N ARG A 23 14.28 1.81 11.94
CA ARG A 23 12.88 2.09 11.61
C ARG A 23 12.89 3.09 10.45
N GLY A 24 12.45 2.64 9.28
CA GLY A 24 12.46 3.44 8.07
C GLY A 24 11.37 2.99 7.10
N TYR A 25 11.24 3.73 6.00
CA TYR A 25 10.40 3.34 4.88
C TYR A 25 10.90 2.01 4.28
N ASN A 26 9.97 1.19 3.81
CA ASN A 26 10.31 -0.05 3.12
C ASN A 26 11.13 0.28 1.87
N LYS A 27 12.29 -0.36 1.72
CA LYS A 27 13.21 -0.12 0.59
C LYS A 27 12.54 -0.40 -0.75
N ASP A 28 11.79 -1.50 -0.84
CA ASP A 28 11.16 -1.92 -2.09
C ASP A 28 10.11 -0.90 -2.57
N ASP A 29 9.32 -0.36 -1.64
CA ASP A 29 8.30 0.66 -1.95
C ASP A 29 8.94 2.00 -2.39
N VAL A 30 10.11 2.32 -1.83
CA VAL A 30 10.89 3.52 -2.21
C VAL A 30 11.50 3.34 -3.59
N ASP A 31 12.04 2.17 -3.90
CA ASP A 31 12.63 1.86 -5.20
C ASP A 31 11.55 1.94 -6.32
N GLU A 32 10.36 1.38 -6.08
CA GLU A 32 9.23 1.48 -7.02
C GLU A 32 8.77 2.94 -7.20
N PHE A 33 8.73 3.72 -6.12
CA PHE A 33 8.39 5.13 -6.19
C PHE A 33 9.42 5.93 -6.99
N LEU A 34 10.72 5.68 -6.79
CA LEU A 34 11.79 6.34 -7.55
C LEU A 34 11.73 5.99 -9.04
N GLU A 35 11.44 4.75 -9.41
CA GLU A 35 11.26 4.35 -10.80
C GLU A 35 10.09 5.10 -11.45
N ARG A 36 8.95 5.19 -10.73
CA ARG A 36 7.77 5.93 -11.18
C ARG A 36 8.06 7.43 -11.33
N VAL A 37 8.82 8.03 -10.41
CA VAL A 37 9.22 9.45 -10.50
C VAL A 37 10.20 9.67 -11.65
N ALA A 38 11.17 8.79 -11.86
CA ALA A 38 12.12 8.87 -12.97
C ALA A 38 11.39 8.83 -14.32
N ALA A 39 10.44 7.91 -14.49
CA ALA A 39 9.59 7.82 -15.69
C ALA A 39 8.73 9.09 -15.88
N GLY A 40 8.19 9.64 -14.78
CA GLY A 40 7.41 10.88 -14.82
C GLY A 40 8.24 12.09 -15.26
N ILE A 41 9.51 12.18 -14.83
CA ILE A 41 10.44 13.24 -15.23
C ILE A 41 10.81 13.11 -16.72
N GLU A 42 11.07 11.90 -17.22
CA GLU A 42 11.35 11.67 -18.64
C GLU A 42 10.17 12.12 -19.51
N LEU A 43 8.94 11.74 -19.13
CA LEU A 43 7.73 12.17 -19.83
C LEU A 43 7.56 13.70 -19.83
N LEU A 44 7.84 14.35 -18.69
CA LEU A 44 7.74 15.80 -18.58
C LEU A 44 8.80 16.51 -19.43
N GLN A 45 10.03 15.99 -19.44
CA GLN A 45 11.12 16.51 -20.27
C GLN A 45 10.82 16.37 -21.75
N ASP A 46 10.26 15.23 -22.18
CA ASP A 46 9.85 15.02 -23.57
C ASP A 46 8.72 15.96 -23.98
N ARG A 47 7.75 16.19 -23.10
CA ARG A 47 6.69 17.18 -23.34
C ARG A 47 7.24 18.61 -23.43
N VAL A 48 8.22 18.98 -22.59
CA VAL A 48 8.89 20.29 -22.69
C VAL A 48 9.62 20.41 -24.03
N ARG A 49 10.36 19.37 -24.45
CA ARG A 49 11.04 19.36 -25.76
C ARG A 49 10.05 19.50 -26.92
N GLU A 50 8.94 18.79 -26.87
CA GLU A 50 7.90 18.86 -27.90
C GLU A 50 7.28 20.25 -27.99
N THR A 51 6.91 20.84 -26.85
CA THR A 51 6.35 22.20 -26.82
C THR A 51 7.35 23.25 -27.29
N ALA A 52 8.61 23.13 -26.90
CA ALA A 52 9.69 24.01 -27.36
C ALA A 52 9.92 23.88 -28.88
N ALA A 53 9.89 22.65 -29.42
CA ALA A 53 10.01 22.43 -30.86
C ALA A 53 8.85 23.07 -31.64
N ARG A 54 7.62 22.96 -31.14
CA ARG A 54 6.45 23.62 -31.75
C ARG A 54 6.56 25.14 -31.70
N ALA A 55 7.04 25.70 -30.59
CA ALA A 55 7.26 27.15 -30.46
C ALA A 55 8.32 27.64 -31.47
N ALA A 56 9.44 26.93 -31.59
CA ALA A 56 10.49 27.26 -32.56
C ALA A 56 10.02 27.19 -34.01
N GLN A 57 9.13 26.24 -34.35
CA GLN A 57 8.51 26.16 -35.67
C GLN A 57 7.61 27.38 -35.95
N ALA A 58 6.75 27.75 -35.00
CA ALA A 58 5.89 28.93 -35.13
C ALA A 58 6.69 30.24 -35.27
N GLU A 59 7.78 30.40 -34.51
CA GLU A 59 8.69 31.54 -34.65
C GLU A 59 9.35 31.58 -36.04
N THR A 60 9.76 30.43 -36.57
CA THR A 60 10.34 30.33 -37.91
C THR A 60 9.32 30.74 -38.98
N GLU A 61 8.08 30.27 -38.89
CA GLU A 61 7.00 30.65 -39.80
C GLU A 61 6.69 32.15 -39.75
N LEU A 62 6.62 32.73 -38.54
CA LEU A 62 6.44 34.17 -38.35
C LEU A 62 7.58 34.98 -38.97
N SER A 63 8.83 34.55 -38.78
CA SER A 63 9.99 35.23 -39.37
C SER A 63 9.98 35.19 -40.91
N GLN A 64 9.54 34.07 -41.50
CA GLN A 64 9.38 33.95 -42.94
C GLN A 64 8.24 34.85 -43.46
N ALA A 65 7.11 34.90 -42.76
CA ALA A 65 6.00 35.78 -43.08
C ALA A 65 6.41 37.27 -43.00
N GLN A 66 7.20 37.63 -41.98
CA GLN A 66 7.71 38.98 -41.79
C GLN A 66 8.74 39.38 -42.85
N SER A 67 9.58 38.42 -43.29
CA SER A 67 10.50 38.63 -44.41
C SER A 67 9.75 38.85 -45.72
N ARG A 68 8.72 38.04 -46.01
CA ARG A 68 7.85 38.24 -47.18
C ARG A 68 7.19 39.62 -47.18
N LEU A 69 6.64 40.05 -46.05
CA LEU A 69 6.04 41.39 -45.92
C LEU A 69 7.06 42.52 -46.11
N SER A 70 8.30 42.31 -45.64
CA SER A 70 9.39 43.27 -45.81
C SER A 70 9.83 43.36 -47.27
N ASP A 71 9.91 42.24 -47.97
CA ASP A 71 10.19 42.21 -49.42
C ASP A 71 9.08 42.90 -50.22
N THR A 72 7.81 42.68 -49.86
CA THR A 72 6.68 43.39 -50.48
C THR A 72 6.72 44.90 -50.20
N ARG A 73 7.29 45.34 -49.08
CA ARG A 73 7.44 46.76 -48.72
C ARG A 73 8.54 47.47 -49.50
N PHE A 74 9.56 46.74 -49.97
CA PHE A 74 10.66 47.26 -50.80
C PHE A 74 10.39 47.19 -52.30
N GLN A 75 9.28 46.61 -52.73
CA GLN A 75 8.87 46.64 -54.13
C GLN A 75 8.37 48.05 -54.48
N PRO A 76 9.02 48.77 -55.42
CA PRO A 76 8.55 50.08 -55.83
C PRO A 76 7.17 49.93 -56.48
N PRO A 77 6.17 50.75 -56.09
CA PRO A 77 4.84 50.64 -56.66
C PRO A 77 4.91 50.90 -58.17
N PRO A 78 4.18 50.13 -59.01
CA PRO A 78 3.89 50.59 -60.37
C PRO A 78 3.19 51.96 -60.27
N ARG A 79 3.60 52.88 -61.15
CA ARG A 79 3.07 54.26 -61.17
C ARG A 79 1.53 54.22 -61.13
N PRO A 80 0.87 55.02 -60.28
CA PRO A 80 -0.58 55.02 -60.23
C PRO A 80 -1.11 55.57 -61.55
N VAL A 81 -1.75 54.72 -62.34
CA VAL A 81 -2.88 55.14 -63.15
C VAL A 81 -4.03 55.25 -62.17
N GLU A 82 -4.45 56.46 -61.82
CA GLU A 82 -5.62 56.70 -60.96
C GLU A 82 -6.84 56.09 -61.65
N PRO A 83 -7.48 55.04 -61.10
CA PRO A 83 -8.89 54.85 -61.36
C PRO A 83 -9.64 55.76 -60.38
N GLU A 84 -10.59 56.56 -60.88
CA GLU A 84 -11.66 57.04 -60.02
C GLU A 84 -12.35 55.80 -59.42
N VAL A 85 -11.99 55.48 -58.18
CA VAL A 85 -12.67 54.43 -57.42
C VAL A 85 -13.98 55.03 -56.96
N ASP A 86 -15.05 54.67 -57.67
CA ASP A 86 -16.41 55.06 -57.36
C ASP A 86 -16.77 54.66 -55.91
N ASP A 87 -17.25 55.60 -55.09
CA ASP A 87 -17.65 55.39 -53.68
C ASP A 87 -18.67 54.25 -53.52
N HIS A 88 -19.47 53.99 -54.56
CA HIS A 88 -20.39 52.87 -54.60
C HIS A 88 -19.68 51.50 -54.64
N SER A 89 -18.50 51.41 -55.26
CA SER A 89 -17.70 50.18 -55.30
C SER A 89 -17.07 49.84 -53.94
N ILE A 90 -16.63 50.86 -53.19
CA ILE A 90 -16.10 50.73 -51.84
C ILE A 90 -17.21 50.27 -50.89
N THR A 91 -18.37 50.92 -50.95
CA THR A 91 -19.52 50.58 -50.10
C THR A 91 -20.00 49.14 -50.34
N ARG A 92 -20.06 48.71 -51.61
CA ARG A 92 -20.45 47.33 -51.98
C ARG A 92 -19.43 46.29 -51.50
N THR A 93 -18.15 46.63 -51.51
CA THR A 93 -17.06 45.77 -51.04
C THR A 93 -17.07 45.65 -49.51
N LEU A 94 -17.28 46.75 -48.79
CA LEU A 94 -17.44 46.75 -47.33
C LEU A 94 -18.66 45.93 -46.90
N LEU A 95 -19.79 46.05 -47.59
CA LEU A 95 -20.99 45.27 -47.30
C LEU A 95 -20.77 43.77 -47.53
N LEU A 96 -20.05 43.40 -48.60
CA LEU A 96 -19.67 42.02 -48.86
C LEU A 96 -18.73 41.51 -47.76
N ALA A 97 -17.71 42.28 -47.39
CA ALA A 97 -16.78 41.94 -46.34
C ALA A 97 -17.49 41.77 -44.98
N GLN A 98 -18.43 42.65 -44.64
CA GLN A 98 -19.24 42.53 -43.43
C GLN A 98 -20.07 41.25 -43.45
N ARG A 99 -20.75 40.96 -44.55
CA ARG A 99 -21.54 39.73 -44.69
C ARG A 99 -20.67 38.48 -44.59
N THR A 100 -19.48 38.49 -45.17
CA THR A 100 -18.52 37.39 -45.06
C THR A 100 -17.99 37.25 -43.64
N ALA A 101 -17.75 38.35 -42.92
CA ALA A 101 -17.37 38.33 -41.51
C ALA A 101 -18.49 37.74 -40.64
N ASP A 102 -19.73 38.16 -40.85
CA ASP A 102 -20.89 37.65 -40.11
C ASP A 102 -21.08 36.13 -40.35
N LEU A 103 -20.89 35.67 -41.59
CA LEU A 103 -20.94 34.26 -41.94
C LEU A 103 -19.82 33.46 -41.25
N ALA A 104 -18.58 33.97 -41.29
CA ALA A 104 -17.44 33.36 -40.61
C ALA A 104 -17.63 33.28 -39.09
N VAL A 105 -18.22 34.31 -38.48
CA VAL A 105 -18.55 34.32 -37.03
C VAL A 105 -19.62 33.27 -36.73
N SER A 106 -20.67 33.18 -37.55
CA SER A 106 -21.72 32.16 -37.38
C SER A 106 -21.16 30.74 -37.50
N GLU A 107 -20.32 30.48 -38.49
CA GLU A 107 -19.67 29.17 -38.69
C GLU A 107 -18.75 28.82 -37.52
N ALA A 108 -17.94 29.78 -37.04
CA ALA A 108 -17.09 29.59 -35.88
C ALA A 108 -17.90 29.26 -34.62
N HIS A 109 -19.03 29.93 -34.39
CA HIS A 109 -19.92 29.62 -33.28
C HIS A 109 -20.55 28.23 -33.39
N GLN A 110 -20.96 27.82 -34.59
CA GLN A 110 -21.48 26.47 -34.81
C GLN A 110 -20.39 25.42 -34.52
N GLN A 111 -19.19 25.59 -35.07
CA GLN A 111 -18.07 24.68 -34.85
C GLN A 111 -17.67 24.61 -33.37
N ALA A 112 -17.67 25.74 -32.66
CA ALA A 112 -17.40 25.78 -31.23
C ALA A 112 -18.46 25.00 -30.44
N THR A 113 -19.74 25.15 -30.79
CA THR A 113 -20.84 24.42 -30.14
C THR A 113 -20.71 22.92 -30.38
N GLU A 114 -20.42 22.50 -31.62
CA GLU A 114 -20.18 21.10 -31.96
C GLU A 114 -18.96 20.51 -31.25
N ALA A 115 -17.87 21.28 -31.14
CA ALA A 115 -16.68 20.88 -30.40
C ALA A 115 -16.98 20.72 -28.89
N MET A 116 -17.72 21.65 -28.29
CA MET A 116 -18.13 21.55 -26.89
C MET A 116 -19.04 20.36 -26.64
N ASN A 117 -20.00 20.09 -27.54
CA ASN A 117 -20.90 18.95 -27.41
C ASN A 117 -20.14 17.63 -27.51
N ARG A 118 -19.18 17.51 -28.45
CA ARG A 118 -18.29 16.35 -28.54
C ARG A 118 -17.45 16.18 -27.28
N ALA A 119 -16.78 17.23 -26.83
CA ALA A 119 -15.97 17.18 -25.61
C ALA A 119 -16.80 16.78 -24.38
N ARG A 120 -18.05 17.26 -24.27
CA ARG A 120 -18.96 16.88 -23.19
C ARG A 120 -19.40 15.42 -23.28
N ALA A 121 -19.69 14.94 -24.48
CA ALA A 121 -20.03 13.53 -24.71
C ALA A 121 -18.84 12.61 -24.38
N ASP A 122 -17.64 12.97 -24.83
CA ASP A 122 -16.41 12.22 -24.58
C ASP A 122 -16.06 12.20 -23.08
N ALA A 123 -16.17 13.34 -22.40
CA ALA A 123 -15.99 13.42 -20.96
C ALA A 123 -17.03 12.55 -20.20
N GLY A 124 -18.28 12.58 -20.63
CA GLY A 124 -19.34 11.73 -20.07
C GLY A 124 -19.05 10.24 -20.26
N ALA A 125 -18.58 9.85 -21.45
CA ALA A 125 -18.19 8.47 -21.74
C ALA A 125 -16.98 8.04 -20.89
N MET A 126 -15.98 8.91 -20.72
CA MET A 126 -14.81 8.62 -19.89
C MET A 126 -15.18 8.44 -18.42
N VAL A 127 -16.07 9.28 -17.88
CA VAL A 127 -16.58 9.13 -16.51
C VAL A 127 -17.35 7.82 -16.36
N ALA A 128 -18.26 7.50 -17.29
CA ALA A 128 -19.01 6.24 -17.24
C ALA A 128 -18.09 5.01 -17.30
N GLN A 129 -17.05 5.05 -18.13
CA GLN A 129 -16.04 3.98 -18.20
C GLN A 129 -15.23 3.87 -16.91
N ALA A 130 -14.84 4.99 -16.32
CA ALA A 130 -14.11 5.01 -15.06
C ALA A 130 -14.97 4.46 -13.90
N GLU A 131 -16.23 4.86 -13.81
CA GLU A 131 -17.18 4.37 -12.81
C GLU A 131 -17.42 2.85 -12.95
N GLU A 132 -17.58 2.36 -14.18
CA GLU A 132 -17.72 0.92 -14.44
C GLU A 132 -16.44 0.16 -14.09
N HIS A 133 -15.27 0.73 -14.37
CA HIS A 133 -14.00 0.12 -13.99
C HIS A 133 -13.84 0.04 -12.47
N VAL A 134 -14.14 1.13 -11.75
CA VAL A 134 -14.11 1.17 -10.27
C VAL A 134 -15.08 0.15 -9.68
N ARG A 135 -16.30 0.06 -10.24
CA ARG A 135 -17.31 -0.90 -9.79
C ARG A 135 -16.80 -2.33 -9.93
N ARG A 136 -16.28 -2.69 -11.10
CA ARG A 136 -15.74 -4.02 -11.36
C ARG A 136 -14.57 -4.37 -10.44
N MET A 137 -13.61 -3.46 -10.28
CA MET A 137 -12.49 -3.68 -9.35
C MET A 137 -12.97 -3.86 -7.91
N THR A 138 -14.00 -3.12 -7.49
CA THR A 138 -14.57 -3.27 -6.15
C THR A 138 -15.27 -4.62 -5.99
N GLU A 139 -16.04 -5.06 -6.99
CA GLU A 139 -16.70 -6.38 -6.98
C GLU A 139 -15.68 -7.53 -6.97
N GLU A 140 -14.63 -7.43 -7.78
CA GLU A 140 -13.51 -8.37 -7.81
C GLU A 140 -12.80 -8.43 -6.44
N ALA A 141 -12.40 -7.27 -5.90
CA ALA A 141 -11.71 -7.20 -4.61
C ALA A 141 -12.58 -7.71 -3.45
N THR A 142 -13.88 -7.42 -3.45
CA THR A 142 -14.80 -7.94 -2.41
C THR A 142 -14.99 -9.45 -2.53
N THR A 143 -14.99 -10.00 -3.74
CA THR A 143 -15.08 -11.44 -3.98
C THR A 143 -13.81 -12.16 -3.51
N GLU A 144 -12.65 -11.60 -3.83
CA GLU A 144 -11.36 -12.09 -3.37
C GLU A 144 -11.25 -12.07 -1.85
N MET A 145 -11.58 -10.94 -1.21
CA MET A 145 -11.58 -10.83 0.26
C MET A 145 -12.51 -11.85 0.93
N ARG A 146 -13.69 -12.12 0.34
CA ARG A 146 -14.61 -13.14 0.86
C ARG A 146 -14.01 -14.54 0.75
N SER A 147 -13.42 -14.87 -0.39
CA SER A 147 -12.72 -16.15 -0.59
C SER A 147 -11.58 -16.33 0.41
N ASP A 148 -10.81 -15.28 0.67
CA ASP A 148 -9.72 -15.31 1.65
C ASP A 148 -10.23 -15.50 3.08
N ILE A 149 -11.31 -14.81 3.45
CA ILE A 149 -11.98 -15.00 4.75
C ILE A 149 -12.43 -16.46 4.88
N ASP A 150 -13.08 -17.02 3.87
CA ASP A 150 -13.56 -18.41 3.91
C ASP A 150 -12.39 -19.40 4.06
N ARG A 151 -11.28 -19.16 3.34
CA ARG A 151 -10.04 -19.96 3.47
C ARG A 151 -9.44 -19.84 4.87
N LEU A 152 -9.35 -18.64 5.42
CA LEU A 152 -8.81 -18.40 6.76
C LEU A 152 -9.69 -19.04 7.83
N VAL A 153 -11.02 -18.95 7.70
CA VAL A 153 -11.98 -19.60 8.59
C VAL A 153 -11.82 -21.12 8.52
N GLY A 154 -11.70 -21.69 7.32
CA GLY A 154 -11.47 -23.13 7.15
C GLY A 154 -10.14 -23.59 7.78
N THR A 155 -9.06 -22.83 7.57
CA THR A 155 -7.75 -23.11 8.18
C THR A 155 -7.81 -23.02 9.70
N ARG A 156 -8.48 -21.99 10.23
CA ARG A 156 -8.69 -21.82 11.67
C ARG A 156 -9.46 -23.01 12.25
N ALA A 157 -10.53 -23.46 11.59
CA ALA A 157 -11.31 -24.60 12.05
C ALA A 157 -10.47 -25.89 12.11
N ALA A 158 -9.66 -26.16 11.08
CA ALA A 158 -8.74 -27.30 11.06
C ALA A 158 -7.71 -27.22 12.19
N LEU A 159 -7.09 -26.05 12.40
CA LEU A 159 -6.13 -25.86 13.50
C LEU A 159 -6.79 -26.02 14.88
N GLN A 160 -8.05 -25.60 15.04
CA GLN A 160 -8.79 -25.83 16.29
C GLN A 160 -9.03 -27.31 16.52
N GLU A 161 -9.41 -28.06 15.48
CA GLU A 161 -9.57 -29.51 15.56
C GLU A 161 -8.24 -30.21 15.91
N ASP A 162 -7.13 -29.78 15.32
CA ASP A 162 -5.80 -30.30 15.64
C ASP A 162 -5.42 -30.05 17.10
N VAL A 163 -5.69 -28.85 17.62
CA VAL A 163 -5.47 -28.54 19.05
C VAL A 163 -6.31 -29.45 19.94
N ASP A 164 -7.59 -29.64 19.63
CA ASP A 164 -8.48 -30.52 20.40
C ASP A 164 -8.03 -32.00 20.33
N ASN A 165 -7.52 -32.44 19.18
CA ASN A 165 -6.94 -33.78 18.99
C ASN A 165 -5.68 -33.95 19.84
N LEU A 166 -4.77 -32.97 19.83
CA LEU A 166 -3.54 -32.99 20.64
C LEU A 166 -3.84 -32.97 22.14
N GLN A 167 -4.82 -32.17 22.58
CA GLN A 167 -5.25 -32.15 23.98
C GLN A 167 -5.78 -33.52 24.43
N ARG A 168 -6.66 -34.15 23.63
CA ARG A 168 -7.15 -35.50 23.91
C ARG A 168 -6.02 -36.53 23.93
N TYR A 169 -5.09 -36.44 22.99
CA TYR A 169 -3.93 -37.31 22.93
C TYR A 169 -3.05 -37.18 24.19
N LEU A 170 -2.73 -35.95 24.63
CA LEU A 170 -1.93 -35.72 25.83
C LEU A 170 -2.61 -36.26 27.10
N VAL A 171 -3.93 -36.10 27.22
CA VAL A 171 -4.70 -36.65 28.34
C VAL A 171 -4.66 -38.19 28.32
N ALA A 172 -4.85 -38.80 27.15
CA ALA A 172 -4.77 -40.26 27.00
C ALA A 172 -3.37 -40.79 27.34
N GLU A 173 -2.31 -40.13 26.85
CA GLU A 173 -0.93 -40.52 27.11
C GLU A 173 -0.57 -40.39 28.59
N ARG A 174 -0.97 -39.28 29.23
CA ARG A 174 -0.81 -39.11 30.69
C ARG A 174 -1.49 -40.24 31.46
N THR A 175 -2.73 -40.58 31.10
CA THR A 175 -3.50 -41.65 31.75
C THR A 175 -2.85 -43.01 31.56
N ARG A 176 -2.31 -43.28 30.36
CA ARG A 176 -1.55 -44.50 30.04
C ARG A 176 -0.31 -44.63 30.90
N VAL A 177 0.50 -43.57 30.97
CA VAL A 177 1.73 -43.53 31.78
C VAL A 177 1.41 -43.72 33.27
N GLN A 178 0.39 -43.04 33.79
CA GLN A 178 -0.05 -43.18 35.19
C GLN A 178 -0.52 -44.61 35.50
N SER A 179 -1.31 -45.20 34.62
CA SER A 179 -1.77 -46.59 34.77
C SER A 179 -0.60 -47.57 34.75
N GLY A 180 0.34 -47.41 33.82
CA GLY A 180 1.54 -48.26 33.74
C GLY A 180 2.43 -48.17 34.98
N PHE A 181 2.63 -46.96 35.53
CA PHE A 181 3.36 -46.80 36.80
C PHE A 181 2.61 -47.44 37.99
N ALA A 182 1.29 -47.29 38.06
CA ALA A 182 0.48 -47.88 39.12
C ALA A 182 0.48 -49.42 39.07
N GLU A 183 0.52 -49.99 37.86
CA GLU A 183 0.66 -51.43 37.65
C GLU A 183 2.08 -51.91 38.00
N ALA A 184 3.12 -51.20 37.58
CA ALA A 184 4.50 -51.51 37.93
C ALA A 184 4.73 -51.47 39.45
N LEU A 185 4.16 -50.49 40.15
CA LEU A 185 4.25 -50.40 41.61
C LEU A 185 3.55 -51.58 42.29
N ARG A 186 2.32 -51.92 41.86
CA ARG A 186 1.61 -53.11 42.35
C ARG A 186 2.40 -54.39 42.11
N TRP A 187 2.97 -54.54 40.93
CA TRP A 187 3.83 -55.68 40.61
C TRP A 187 5.03 -55.77 41.57
N VAL A 188 5.70 -54.65 41.86
CA VAL A 188 6.80 -54.61 42.84
C VAL A 188 6.30 -55.00 44.24
N GLU A 189 5.17 -54.46 44.71
CA GLU A 189 4.62 -54.79 46.02
C GLU A 189 4.24 -56.28 46.17
N GLU A 190 3.70 -56.90 45.11
CA GLU A 190 3.28 -58.31 45.11
C GLU A 190 4.44 -59.29 44.91
N ASN A 191 5.46 -58.92 44.13
CA ASN A 191 6.56 -59.80 43.74
C ASN A 191 7.83 -59.60 44.57
N LEU A 192 7.90 -58.54 45.39
CA LEU A 192 8.99 -58.39 46.36
C LEU A 192 8.63 -59.25 47.59
N PRO A 193 9.34 -60.36 47.85
CA PRO A 193 9.16 -61.07 49.10
C PRO A 193 9.43 -60.09 50.24
N SER A 194 8.60 -60.17 51.30
CA SER A 194 8.74 -59.37 52.51
C SER A 194 10.23 -59.19 52.84
N LEU A 195 10.71 -57.96 52.75
CA LEU A 195 12.10 -57.61 53.07
C LEU A 195 12.50 -58.38 54.33
N SER A 196 13.61 -59.12 54.23
CA SER A 196 14.22 -59.86 55.33
C SER A 196 14.17 -59.04 56.62
N PRO A 197 14.03 -59.70 57.80
CA PRO A 197 13.88 -58.99 59.07
C PRO A 197 14.99 -57.94 59.20
N ARG A 198 14.57 -56.72 59.54
CA ARG A 198 15.42 -55.55 59.74
C ARG A 198 16.70 -55.98 60.48
N PRO A 199 17.91 -55.80 59.94
CA PRO A 199 19.12 -56.16 60.67
C PRO A 199 19.15 -55.36 61.98
N ASP A 200 19.27 -56.07 63.09
CA ASP A 200 19.44 -55.47 64.41
C ASP A 200 20.71 -54.60 64.40
N MET A 201 20.52 -53.30 64.26
CA MET A 201 21.57 -52.33 64.52
C MET A 201 21.88 -52.41 66.02
N ARG A 202 22.95 -53.13 66.40
CA ARG A 202 23.52 -53.04 67.75
C ARG A 202 23.87 -51.56 67.99
N HIS A 203 23.09 -50.88 68.82
CA HIS A 203 23.47 -49.57 69.34
C HIS A 203 24.65 -49.75 70.31
N PRO A 204 25.86 -49.25 70.02
CA PRO A 204 26.96 -49.30 70.98
C PRO A 204 26.87 -48.09 71.90
N ASN A 205 25.90 -48.07 72.82
CA ASN A 205 26.06 -47.38 74.11
C ASN A 205 24.85 -47.58 75.03
N SER A 206 24.84 -48.67 75.79
CA SER A 206 24.20 -48.68 77.11
C SER A 206 25.18 -48.06 78.10
N ARG A 207 25.10 -46.74 78.29
CA ARG A 207 25.75 -46.08 79.43
C ARG A 207 24.88 -46.32 80.67
N PRO A 208 25.43 -46.81 81.80
CA PRO A 208 24.63 -47.15 82.97
C PRO A 208 24.02 -45.89 83.61
N ALA A 209 22.79 -46.05 84.08
CA ALA A 209 21.94 -45.03 84.68
C ALA A 209 22.51 -44.50 86.02
N PRO A 210 22.36 -43.20 86.34
CA PRO A 210 22.48 -42.73 87.71
C PRO A 210 21.18 -43.04 88.49
N PRO A 211 21.27 -43.36 89.80
CA PRO A 211 20.11 -43.74 90.59
C PRO A 211 19.30 -42.51 91.03
N GLY A 212 17.99 -42.57 90.75
CA GLY A 212 16.92 -42.22 91.68
C GLY A 212 16.74 -40.76 92.09
N THR A 213 15.63 -40.17 91.63
CA THR A 213 14.60 -39.57 92.50
C THR A 213 13.25 -39.62 91.79
N ALA A 214 12.29 -40.29 92.42
CA ALA A 214 10.90 -40.37 92.02
C ALA A 214 10.10 -39.16 92.61
N PRO A 215 8.77 -39.09 92.47
CA PRO A 215 8.08 -38.33 91.43
C PRO A 215 7.21 -37.19 92.02
N ALA A 216 6.88 -36.17 91.22
CA ALA A 216 5.88 -35.17 91.61
C ALA A 216 5.02 -34.71 90.41
N GLN A 217 3.87 -35.37 90.29
CA GLN A 217 2.52 -34.84 90.07
C GLN A 217 2.23 -33.84 88.93
N ARG A 218 1.26 -34.25 88.09
CA ARG A 218 0.39 -33.40 87.28
C ARG A 218 -0.31 -32.33 88.15
N PRO A 219 -0.83 -31.26 87.52
CA PRO A 219 -2.26 -31.33 87.22
C PRO A 219 -2.64 -30.81 85.83
N ASP A 220 -3.76 -31.38 85.37
CA ASP A 220 -4.59 -30.92 84.27
C ASP A 220 -5.12 -29.49 84.49
N ALA A 221 -5.23 -28.72 83.39
CA ALA A 221 -6.21 -27.66 83.16
C ALA A 221 -6.11 -27.31 81.65
N ASP A 222 -6.94 -27.87 80.79
CA ASP A 222 -8.30 -27.41 80.49
C ASP A 222 -8.38 -25.90 80.21
N ARG A 223 -8.52 -25.54 78.92
CA ARG A 223 -9.47 -24.53 78.42
C ARG A 223 -9.50 -24.51 76.89
N SER A 224 -10.52 -25.18 76.37
CA SER A 224 -11.55 -24.68 75.45
C SER A 224 -11.21 -23.64 74.37
N SER A 225 -11.60 -24.05 73.16
CA SER A 225 -12.57 -23.39 72.27
C SER A 225 -12.14 -22.30 71.28
N SER A 226 -12.31 -22.69 70.01
CA SER A 226 -13.15 -22.03 68.99
C SER A 226 -12.87 -20.56 68.65
N ILE A 227 -12.37 -20.34 67.43
CA ILE A 227 -13.15 -19.88 66.25
C ILE A 227 -12.35 -20.24 65.00
#